data_AF-A0A8H3W2I9-F1
#
_entry.id   AF-A0A8H3W2I9-F1
#
_cell.length_a   1.000
_cell.length_b   1.000
_cell.length_c   1.000
_cell.angle_alpha   90.00
_cell.angle_beta   90.00
_cell.angle_gamma   90.00
#
_symmetry.space_group_name_H-M   'P 1'
#
loop_
_entity.id
_entity.type
_entity.pdbx_description
1 polymer ?
#
loop_
_entity_poly.entity_id
_entity_poly.type
_entity_poly.pdbx_seq_one_letter_code
_entity_poly.pdbx_strand_id
1 'polypeptide(L)'
;MSVAQAKTIVVRKPSPAPFAGEDLSFKIRDGVSPTALILDLGGVFCNFSVTPDAPIKPKEFKYILESPEWHTLELGKGTPSEVYKVLAERFAVTEDALQETVRQVSSTLTLNDDFVAAIRRLRLDSGGHLRVFAATNMSKASYDIVRAKLGGWDIFDDVFTSASLGVRKPEREFFDRVLEAAGVDAQSAVFFDDRTENVICAQCCEMKGVLFSDTESAIQMLHALFSDPVERGKSSLLAHAKNMWYVSSTGVEIRDQFQQLLLLHLTNDWDLVRIGQTSPETGHWNVFAYGAPVLTTDTYPDDLDTTSLALLTLDATDRIKENAMDDMLKFMNPDGLAYCYFDPSRPRIDPFISANVLRLFYANKRGWQLQHTRRFMEDMLRTGAFEHGTRYYHLPDFFLYYLSDLCAKHSRDDELDTLRDLIVWRLQERIGATHDAPSAALRVIAARNMQLSNNMDRKVLLDLQHSDGRWTGYVYRYGSTGILFSSEGLVTALAVAALRGN
;
A
#
# COMPACT_ATOMS: atom_id res chain seq x y z
N MET A 1 29.99 32.35 61.42
CA MET A 1 28.69 33.06 61.38
C MET A 1 28.45 33.55 59.96
N SER A 2 27.18 33.59 59.59
CA SER A 2 26.61 34.03 58.30
C SER A 2 26.32 32.92 57.30
N VAL A 3 25.02 32.71 57.15
CA VAL A 3 24.30 31.65 56.45
C VAL A 3 24.12 32.05 54.98
N ALA A 4 24.27 31.07 54.10
CA ALA A 4 24.13 31.21 52.65
C ALA A 4 22.74 31.72 52.24
N GLN A 5 22.70 32.77 51.42
CA GLN A 5 21.51 33.19 50.68
C GLN A 5 21.37 32.36 49.40
N ALA A 6 20.34 31.52 49.34
CA ALA A 6 19.90 30.90 48.11
C ALA A 6 19.22 31.94 47.21
N LYS A 7 19.77 32.20 46.03
CA LYS A 7 19.05 32.88 44.93
C LYS A 7 18.34 31.84 44.10
N THR A 8 17.02 31.75 44.24
CA THR A 8 16.14 30.96 43.39
C THR A 8 16.14 31.55 41.97
N ILE A 9 16.76 30.87 41.02
CA ILE A 9 16.61 31.16 39.59
C ILE A 9 15.32 30.48 39.13
N VAL A 10 14.26 31.27 38.93
CA VAL A 10 13.02 30.79 38.31
C VAL A 10 13.25 30.70 36.80
N VAL A 11 13.48 29.49 36.30
CA VAL A 11 13.49 29.21 34.85
C VAL A 11 12.03 29.25 34.36
N ARG A 12 11.65 30.32 33.67
CA ARG A 12 10.37 30.37 32.94
C ARG A 12 10.47 29.45 31.73
N LYS A 13 9.58 28.45 31.63
CA LYS A 13 9.38 27.66 30.40
C LYS A 13 9.06 28.61 29.24
N PRO A 14 9.72 28.49 28.08
CA PRO A 14 9.26 29.20 26.89
C PRO A 14 7.90 28.63 26.47
N SER A 15 6.96 29.54 26.16
CA SER A 15 5.69 29.19 25.52
C SER A 15 5.97 28.61 24.13
N PRO A 16 5.30 27.53 23.70
CA PRO A 16 5.47 27.02 22.35
C PRO A 16 4.89 28.03 21.36
N ALA A 17 5.75 28.63 20.55
CA ALA A 17 5.29 29.29 19.33
C ALA A 17 4.67 28.23 18.40
N PRO A 18 3.58 28.55 17.68
CA PRO A 18 3.00 27.64 16.71
C PRO A 18 4.03 27.45 15.59
N PHE A 19 4.66 26.27 15.55
CA PHE A 19 5.32 25.80 14.35
C PHE A 19 4.21 25.55 13.33
N ALA A 20 4.00 26.52 12.43
CA ALA A 20 3.46 26.23 11.12
C ALA A 20 4.50 25.34 10.44
N GLY A 21 4.33 24.03 10.57
CA GLY A 21 5.16 23.04 9.92
C GLY A 21 4.89 23.10 8.42
N GLU A 22 5.72 23.83 7.69
CA GLU A 22 5.96 23.46 6.30
C GLU A 22 6.67 22.11 6.31
N ASP A 23 5.95 21.12 5.79
CA ASP A 23 6.38 19.76 5.56
C ASP A 23 7.59 19.74 4.61
N LEU A 24 8.79 19.71 5.20
CA LEU A 24 10.11 19.60 4.55
C LEU A 24 10.46 18.16 4.18
N SER A 25 9.47 17.27 3.98
CA SER A 25 9.74 16.02 3.28
C SER A 25 10.16 16.36 1.85
N PHE A 26 11.21 15.69 1.36
CA PHE A 26 11.71 15.84 0.00
C PHE A 26 10.63 15.36 -0.98
N LYS A 27 9.71 16.25 -1.31
CA LYS A 27 8.65 16.01 -2.29
C LYS A 27 9.31 15.95 -3.64
N ILE A 28 9.13 14.84 -4.35
CA ILE A 28 8.96 14.93 -5.80
C ILE A 28 7.99 16.10 -6.00
N ARG A 29 8.33 17.10 -6.81
CA ARG A 29 7.30 18.06 -7.25
C ARG A 29 6.14 17.22 -7.77
N ASP A 30 4.99 17.25 -7.09
CA ASP A 30 3.80 16.47 -7.45
C ASP A 30 3.65 16.48 -8.99
N GLY A 31 3.85 15.33 -9.64
CA GLY A 31 3.61 15.16 -11.08
C GLY A 31 4.76 14.73 -12.00
N VAL A 32 6.01 14.56 -11.55
CA VAL A 32 7.08 13.97 -12.42
C VAL A 32 7.19 12.46 -12.19
N SER A 33 6.74 11.67 -13.17
CA SER A 33 6.95 10.21 -13.18
C SER A 33 8.42 9.87 -13.45
N PRO A 34 9.05 9.00 -12.64
CA PRO A 34 10.44 8.64 -12.86
C PRO A 34 10.60 7.84 -14.16
N THR A 35 11.65 8.14 -14.92
CA THR A 35 11.95 7.51 -16.22
C THR A 35 13.29 6.77 -16.24
N ALA A 36 14.09 6.93 -15.19
CA ALA A 36 15.40 6.31 -15.08
C ALA A 36 15.59 5.63 -13.71
N LEU A 37 16.15 4.43 -13.74
CA LEU A 37 16.57 3.67 -12.57
C LEU A 37 18.10 3.50 -12.60
N ILE A 38 18.77 3.88 -11.51
CA ILE A 38 20.22 3.78 -11.36
C ILE A 38 20.49 2.87 -10.16
N LEU A 39 21.28 1.82 -10.37
CA LEU A 39 21.49 0.76 -9.39
C LEU A 39 22.96 0.66 -9.01
N ASP A 40 23.27 0.54 -7.72
CA ASP A 40 24.53 -0.08 -7.36
C ASP A 40 24.58 -1.55 -7.80
N LEU A 41 25.79 -2.10 -7.90
CA LEU A 41 25.98 -3.50 -8.19
C LEU A 41 26.04 -4.36 -6.91
N GLY A 42 26.91 -4.01 -5.95
CA GLY A 42 27.18 -4.85 -4.78
C GLY A 42 26.09 -4.71 -3.72
N GLY A 43 25.50 -5.82 -3.28
CA GLY A 43 24.40 -5.77 -2.30
C GLY A 43 23.05 -5.33 -2.87
N VAL A 44 22.97 -5.02 -4.18
CA VAL A 44 21.75 -4.61 -4.87
C VAL A 44 21.47 -5.52 -6.07
N PHE A 45 22.21 -5.36 -7.18
CA PHE A 45 22.12 -6.22 -8.36
C PHE A 45 22.66 -7.62 -8.10
N CYS A 46 23.68 -7.74 -7.26
CA CYS A 46 24.29 -9.00 -6.89
C CYS A 46 24.53 -9.11 -5.38
N ASN A 47 24.39 -10.33 -4.87
CA ASN A 47 24.53 -10.66 -3.46
C ASN A 47 25.80 -11.47 -3.22
N PHE A 48 26.27 -11.51 -1.98
CA PHE A 48 27.35 -12.39 -1.55
C PHE A 48 26.73 -13.63 -0.88
N SER A 49 26.84 -14.79 -1.52
CA SER A 49 26.11 -16.02 -1.10
C SER A 49 26.70 -16.74 0.11
N VAL A 50 28.00 -16.57 0.37
CA VAL A 50 28.72 -17.24 1.46
C VAL A 50 29.95 -16.43 1.85
N THR A 51 30.37 -16.56 3.11
CA THR A 51 31.69 -16.09 3.55
C THR A 51 32.74 -17.00 2.92
N PRO A 52 33.61 -16.50 2.02
CA PRO A 52 34.66 -17.34 1.43
C PRO A 52 35.70 -17.74 2.49
N ASP A 53 36.33 -18.89 2.29
CA ASP A 53 37.51 -19.33 3.06
C ASP A 53 38.78 -18.62 2.56
N ALA A 54 38.72 -17.29 2.61
CA ALA A 54 39.74 -16.42 2.03
C ALA A 54 40.93 -16.22 2.98
N PRO A 55 42.15 -16.03 2.43
CA PRO A 55 43.35 -15.80 3.23
C PRO A 55 43.24 -14.61 4.20
N ILE A 56 42.51 -13.56 3.82
CA ILE A 56 42.28 -12.37 4.64
C ILE A 56 40.88 -12.45 5.26
N LYS A 57 40.80 -12.22 6.58
CA LYS A 57 39.54 -12.29 7.32
C LYS A 57 38.56 -11.20 6.84
N PRO A 58 37.24 -11.44 6.84
CA PRO A 58 36.25 -10.48 6.31
C PRO A 58 36.35 -9.07 6.89
N LYS A 59 36.58 -8.95 8.22
CA LYS A 59 36.71 -7.64 8.89
C LYS A 59 37.92 -6.86 8.40
N GLU A 60 39.05 -7.54 8.19
CA GLU A 60 40.29 -6.93 7.72
C GLU A 60 40.18 -6.56 6.24
N PHE A 61 39.61 -7.45 5.42
CA PHE A 61 39.35 -7.18 4.03
C PHE A 61 38.41 -5.97 3.84
N LYS A 62 37.39 -5.81 4.70
CA LYS A 62 36.54 -4.61 4.70
C LYS A 62 37.36 -3.32 4.92
N TYR A 63 38.29 -3.31 5.86
CA TYR A 63 39.16 -2.16 6.08
C TYR A 63 40.11 -1.88 4.91
N ILE A 64 40.54 -2.93 4.20
CA ILE A 64 41.31 -2.79 2.96
C ILE A 64 40.46 -2.08 1.89
N LEU A 65 39.21 -2.51 1.68
CA LEU A 65 38.30 -1.89 0.70
C LEU A 65 38.00 -0.42 1.00
N GLU A 66 37.98 -0.04 2.28
CA GLU A 66 37.72 1.35 2.75
C GLU A 66 38.98 2.24 2.77
N SER A 67 40.14 1.71 2.34
CA SER A 67 41.41 2.42 2.38
C SER A 67 41.60 3.39 1.20
N PRO A 68 42.34 4.51 1.39
CA PRO A 68 42.68 5.42 0.30
C PRO A 68 43.39 4.77 -0.89
N GLU A 69 44.21 3.75 -0.61
CA GLU A 69 44.93 2.98 -1.63
C GLU A 69 43.96 2.18 -2.50
N TRP A 70 42.99 1.51 -1.89
CA TRP A 70 41.93 0.83 -2.64
C TRP A 70 41.07 1.81 -3.43
N HIS A 71 40.72 2.96 -2.84
CA HIS A 71 40.00 4.01 -3.56
C HIS A 71 40.78 4.54 -4.77
N THR A 72 42.12 4.55 -4.72
CA THR A 72 42.95 4.94 -5.86
C THR A 72 42.73 3.99 -7.04
N LEU A 73 42.67 2.68 -6.76
CA LEU A 73 42.33 1.66 -7.77
C LEU A 73 40.89 1.80 -8.27
N GLU A 74 39.92 2.09 -7.39
CA GLU A 74 38.53 2.39 -7.76
C GLU A 74 38.40 3.62 -8.66
N LEU A 75 39.27 4.62 -8.53
CA LEU A 75 39.29 5.81 -9.38
C LEU A 75 40.02 5.58 -10.72
N GLY A 76 40.45 4.35 -11.01
CA GLY A 76 41.21 4.03 -12.21
C GLY A 76 42.64 4.58 -12.20
N LYS A 77 43.16 4.93 -11.01
CA LYS A 77 44.52 5.43 -10.81
C LYS A 77 45.40 4.29 -10.31
N GLY A 78 46.55 4.09 -10.95
CA GLY A 78 47.47 3.00 -10.61
C GLY A 78 47.00 1.62 -11.10
N THR A 79 47.94 0.68 -11.14
CA THR A 79 47.67 -0.72 -11.51
C THR A 79 47.39 -1.58 -10.28
N PRO A 80 46.67 -2.71 -10.42
CA PRO A 80 46.47 -3.64 -9.30
C PRO A 80 47.79 -4.07 -8.63
N SER A 81 48.86 -4.30 -9.39
CA SER A 81 50.16 -4.68 -8.83
C SER A 81 50.78 -3.59 -7.97
N GLU A 82 50.73 -2.32 -8.41
CA GLU A 82 51.25 -1.19 -7.63
C GLU A 82 50.46 -0.99 -6.34
N VAL A 83 49.13 -1.02 -6.42
CA VAL A 83 48.26 -0.78 -5.26
C VAL A 83 48.31 -1.95 -4.27
N TYR A 84 48.33 -3.19 -4.76
CA TYR A 84 48.33 -4.37 -3.89
C TYR A 84 49.63 -4.48 -3.10
N LYS A 85 50.76 -4.05 -3.66
CA LYS A 85 52.01 -3.96 -2.92
C LYS A 85 51.91 -3.00 -1.73
N VAL A 86 51.37 -1.80 -1.94
CA VAL A 86 51.18 -0.81 -0.85
C VAL A 86 50.20 -1.32 0.20
N LEU A 87 49.11 -1.97 -0.23
CA LEU A 87 48.13 -2.59 0.67
C LEU A 87 48.73 -3.74 1.48
N ALA A 88 49.51 -4.61 0.84
CA ALA A 88 50.20 -5.73 1.48
C ALA A 88 51.13 -5.25 2.60
N GLU A 89 51.94 -4.22 2.31
CA GLU A 89 52.82 -3.59 3.29
C GLU A 89 52.05 -2.95 4.44
N ARG A 90 51.00 -2.16 4.15
CA ARG A 90 50.23 -1.43 5.17
C ARG A 90 49.43 -2.34 6.10
N PHE A 91 48.83 -3.40 5.56
CA PHE A 91 47.97 -4.31 6.32
C PHE A 91 48.71 -5.56 6.80
N ALA A 92 50.04 -5.65 6.57
CA ALA A 92 50.86 -6.79 6.95
C ALA A 92 50.32 -8.14 6.39
N VAL A 93 49.83 -8.10 5.15
CA VAL A 93 49.37 -9.28 4.38
C VAL A 93 50.28 -9.48 3.17
N THR A 94 50.19 -10.62 2.47
CA THR A 94 50.92 -10.83 1.21
C THR A 94 50.09 -10.38 0.01
N GLU A 95 50.74 -9.98 -1.08
CA GLU A 95 50.05 -9.66 -2.35
C GLU A 95 49.23 -10.86 -2.84
N ASP A 96 49.78 -12.07 -2.75
CA ASP A 96 49.09 -13.32 -3.10
C ASP A 96 47.83 -13.53 -2.26
N ALA A 97 47.89 -13.27 -0.95
CA ALA A 97 46.73 -13.38 -0.06
C ALA A 97 45.65 -12.36 -0.44
N LEU A 98 46.03 -11.14 -0.84
CA LEU A 98 45.09 -10.13 -1.30
C LEU A 98 44.44 -10.50 -2.64
N GLN A 99 45.24 -10.93 -3.62
CA GLN A 99 44.75 -11.39 -4.93
C GLN A 99 43.79 -12.56 -4.77
N GLU A 100 44.17 -13.57 -3.99
CA GLU A 100 43.35 -14.75 -3.74
C GLU A 100 42.07 -14.40 -2.97
N THR A 101 42.13 -13.49 -1.99
CA THR A 101 40.94 -13.00 -1.28
C THR A 101 39.97 -12.31 -2.23
N VAL A 102 40.44 -11.39 -3.07
CA VAL A 102 39.59 -10.69 -4.06
C VAL A 102 38.95 -11.69 -5.02
N ARG A 103 39.73 -12.68 -5.50
CA ARG A 103 39.23 -13.74 -6.39
C ARG A 103 38.14 -14.57 -5.71
N GLN A 104 38.37 -15.02 -4.48
CA GLN A 104 37.42 -15.85 -3.75
C GLN A 104 36.15 -15.09 -3.36
N VAL A 105 36.25 -13.84 -2.88
CA VAL A 105 35.09 -12.98 -2.62
C VAL A 105 34.28 -12.77 -3.91
N SER A 106 34.94 -12.45 -5.02
CA SER A 106 34.26 -12.34 -6.33
C SER A 106 33.61 -13.66 -6.74
N SER A 107 34.18 -14.80 -6.35
CA SER A 107 33.62 -16.13 -6.61
C SER A 107 32.37 -16.47 -5.78
N THR A 108 32.02 -15.71 -4.74
CA THR A 108 30.76 -15.90 -3.99
C THR A 108 29.60 -15.02 -4.48
N LEU A 109 29.86 -14.07 -5.38
CA LEU A 109 28.82 -13.24 -5.99
C LEU A 109 27.76 -14.07 -6.72
N THR A 110 26.50 -13.84 -6.39
CA THR A 110 25.35 -14.42 -7.08
C THR A 110 24.43 -13.30 -7.57
N LEU A 111 23.75 -13.52 -8.68
CA LEU A 111 22.76 -12.58 -9.18
C LEU A 111 21.60 -12.46 -8.17
N ASN A 112 21.04 -11.26 -8.03
CA ASN A 112 19.76 -11.08 -7.35
C ASN A 112 18.63 -11.37 -8.34
N ASP A 113 18.38 -12.66 -8.60
CA ASP A 113 17.50 -13.12 -9.70
C ASP A 113 16.09 -12.50 -9.62
N ASP A 114 15.49 -12.44 -8.44
CA ASP A 114 14.14 -11.88 -8.24
C ASP A 114 14.11 -10.38 -8.53
N PHE A 115 15.10 -9.62 -8.05
CA PHE A 115 15.18 -8.18 -8.30
C PHE A 115 15.39 -7.87 -9.79
N VAL A 116 16.27 -8.63 -10.44
CA VAL A 116 16.53 -8.51 -11.88
C VAL A 116 15.29 -8.88 -12.70
N ALA A 117 14.57 -9.94 -12.33
CA ALA A 117 13.32 -10.33 -12.98
C ALA A 117 12.25 -9.23 -12.86
N ALA A 118 12.12 -8.60 -11.69
CA ALA A 118 11.21 -7.48 -11.48
C ALA A 118 11.56 -6.28 -12.37
N ILE A 119 12.84 -5.92 -12.48
CA ILE A 119 13.29 -4.82 -13.36
C ILE A 119 13.02 -5.15 -14.83
N ARG A 120 13.28 -6.38 -15.29
CA ARG A 120 12.94 -6.81 -16.66
C ARG A 120 11.45 -6.64 -16.94
N ARG A 121 10.60 -7.02 -15.97
CA ARG A 121 9.16 -6.87 -16.10
C ARG A 121 8.76 -5.40 -16.21
N LEU A 122 9.32 -4.53 -15.38
CA LEU A 122 9.06 -3.09 -15.44
C LEU A 122 9.51 -2.46 -16.75
N ARG A 123 10.67 -2.86 -17.27
CA ARG A 123 11.13 -2.40 -18.59
C ARG A 123 10.14 -2.81 -19.69
N LEU A 124 9.64 -4.06 -19.66
CA LEU A 124 8.64 -4.54 -20.60
C LEU A 124 7.31 -3.78 -20.48
N ASP A 125 6.80 -3.61 -19.26
CA ASP A 125 5.52 -2.93 -18.99
C ASP A 125 5.58 -1.44 -19.34
N SER A 126 6.76 -0.81 -19.23
CA SER A 126 6.99 0.56 -19.69
C SER A 126 7.10 0.69 -21.22
N GLY A 127 7.00 -0.40 -21.98
CA GLY A 127 7.24 -0.39 -23.43
C GLY A 127 8.67 0.03 -23.82
N GLY A 128 9.64 -0.20 -22.93
CA GLY A 128 11.04 0.20 -23.12
C GLY A 128 11.37 1.65 -22.76
N HIS A 129 10.41 2.44 -22.25
CA HIS A 129 10.66 3.83 -21.84
C HIS A 129 11.48 3.95 -20.55
N LEU A 130 11.41 2.95 -19.66
CA LEU A 130 12.26 2.90 -18.47
C LEU A 130 13.70 2.58 -18.87
N ARG A 131 14.59 3.54 -18.62
CA ARG A 131 16.04 3.35 -18.75
C ARG A 131 16.64 2.87 -17.44
N VAL A 132 17.60 1.96 -17.51
CA VAL A 132 18.23 1.35 -16.34
C VAL A 132 19.74 1.40 -16.48
N PHE A 133 20.41 1.92 -15.47
CA PHE A 133 21.86 2.11 -15.45
C PHE A 133 22.47 1.47 -14.21
N ALA A 134 23.71 1.00 -14.32
CA ALA A 134 24.52 0.64 -13.16
C ALA A 134 25.47 1.78 -12.81
N ALA A 135 25.62 2.08 -11.52
CA ALA A 135 26.55 3.09 -11.02
C ALA A 135 27.25 2.59 -9.76
N THR A 136 28.50 2.14 -9.88
CA THR A 136 29.21 1.41 -8.82
C THR A 136 30.63 1.90 -8.58
N ASN A 137 31.10 1.77 -7.33
CA ASN A 137 32.50 1.95 -6.98
C ASN A 137 33.24 0.65 -7.28
N MET A 138 34.00 0.63 -8.38
CA MET A 138 34.67 -0.57 -8.84
C MET A 138 35.86 -0.22 -9.73
N SER A 139 36.96 -0.94 -9.53
CA SER A 139 38.10 -0.90 -10.47
C SER A 139 37.74 -1.60 -11.79
N LYS A 140 38.48 -1.29 -12.86
CA LYS A 140 38.31 -1.99 -14.15
C LYS A 140 38.49 -3.51 -14.02
N ALA A 141 39.53 -3.94 -13.30
CA ALA A 141 39.82 -5.37 -13.12
C ALA A 141 38.70 -6.09 -12.36
N SER A 142 38.19 -5.47 -11.29
CA SER A 142 37.06 -6.01 -10.52
C SER A 142 35.79 -6.07 -11.39
N TYR A 143 35.52 -5.04 -12.19
CA TYR A 143 34.37 -5.01 -13.09
C TYR A 143 34.44 -6.12 -14.14
N ASP A 144 35.59 -6.32 -14.77
CA ASP A 144 35.77 -7.37 -15.77
C ASP A 144 35.51 -8.77 -15.17
N ILE A 145 35.95 -9.01 -13.93
CA ILE A 145 35.69 -10.26 -13.20
C ILE A 145 34.19 -10.44 -12.93
N VAL A 146 33.52 -9.43 -12.38
CA VAL A 146 32.09 -9.49 -12.04
C VAL A 146 31.26 -9.68 -13.30
N ARG A 147 31.60 -8.97 -14.39
CA ARG A 147 30.93 -9.06 -15.69
C ARG A 147 31.07 -10.41 -16.36
N ALA A 148 32.28 -11.01 -16.31
CA ALA A 148 32.51 -12.33 -16.87
C ALA A 148 31.76 -13.44 -16.12
N LYS A 149 31.48 -13.22 -14.83
CA LYS A 149 30.86 -14.20 -13.96
C LYS A 149 29.34 -14.17 -13.97
N LEU A 150 28.75 -12.98 -13.85
CA LEU A 150 27.31 -12.82 -13.67
C LEU A 150 26.59 -12.71 -15.01
N GLY A 151 25.37 -13.25 -15.06
CA GLY A 151 24.39 -12.92 -16.09
C GLY A 151 23.61 -11.66 -15.73
N GLY A 152 22.50 -11.39 -16.43
CA GLY A 152 21.56 -10.33 -16.06
C GLY A 152 21.91 -8.92 -16.53
N TRP A 153 23.05 -8.74 -17.19
CA TRP A 153 23.48 -7.44 -17.72
C TRP A 153 22.57 -6.87 -18.81
N ASP A 154 21.70 -7.70 -19.39
CA ASP A 154 20.69 -7.30 -20.38
C ASP A 154 19.69 -6.26 -19.85
N ILE A 155 19.57 -6.11 -18.53
CA ILE A 155 18.71 -5.09 -17.94
C ILE A 155 19.29 -3.69 -18.04
N PHE A 156 20.60 -3.52 -18.27
CA PHE A 156 21.25 -2.21 -18.24
C PHE A 156 21.41 -1.64 -19.65
N ASP A 157 21.06 -0.36 -19.81
CA ASP A 157 21.37 0.43 -21.00
C ASP A 157 22.84 0.85 -21.01
N ASP A 158 23.41 1.16 -19.84
CA ASP A 158 24.83 1.43 -19.68
C ASP A 158 25.32 1.13 -18.23
N VAL A 159 26.63 1.00 -18.06
CA VAL A 159 27.29 0.73 -16.79
C VAL A 159 28.39 1.77 -16.53
N PHE A 160 28.22 2.54 -15.46
CA PHE A 160 29.16 3.53 -14.99
C PHE A 160 29.95 3.00 -13.79
N THR A 161 31.26 2.83 -13.96
CA THR A 161 32.17 2.48 -12.87
C THR A 161 32.93 3.72 -12.41
N SER A 162 33.24 3.80 -11.11
CA SER A 162 34.12 4.85 -10.59
C SER A 162 35.45 4.94 -11.35
N ALA A 163 35.98 3.81 -11.84
CA ALA A 163 37.24 3.78 -12.58
C ALA A 163 37.11 4.43 -13.96
N SER A 164 35.98 4.21 -14.63
CA SER A 164 35.70 4.84 -15.93
C SER A 164 35.42 6.33 -15.81
N LEU A 165 34.80 6.76 -14.70
CA LEU A 165 34.45 8.16 -14.47
C LEU A 165 35.55 8.96 -13.77
N GLY A 166 36.51 8.32 -13.11
CA GLY A 166 37.60 8.96 -12.36
C GLY A 166 37.18 9.65 -11.05
N VAL A 167 35.95 9.40 -10.60
CA VAL A 167 35.31 9.89 -9.36
C VAL A 167 34.55 8.73 -8.71
N ARG A 168 34.18 8.82 -7.43
CA ARG A 168 33.52 7.70 -6.72
C ARG A 168 32.36 8.15 -5.85
N LYS A 169 31.42 7.27 -5.56
CA LYS A 169 30.42 7.51 -4.50
C LYS A 169 31.10 7.61 -3.12
N PRO A 170 30.65 8.49 -2.22
CA PRO A 170 29.49 9.39 -2.31
C PRO A 170 29.87 10.81 -2.77
N GLU A 171 30.87 11.01 -3.62
CA GLU A 171 31.22 12.36 -4.11
C GLU A 171 30.12 12.90 -5.03
N ARG A 172 29.71 14.16 -4.86
CA ARG A 172 28.68 14.81 -5.70
C ARG A 172 28.99 14.68 -7.20
N GLU A 173 30.25 14.87 -7.55
CA GLU A 173 30.73 14.81 -8.93
C GLU A 173 30.51 13.44 -9.59
N PHE A 174 30.48 12.35 -8.81
CA PHE A 174 30.12 11.03 -9.34
C PHE A 174 28.69 11.01 -9.88
N PHE A 175 27.74 11.53 -9.10
CA PHE A 175 26.33 11.57 -9.51
C PHE A 175 26.13 12.53 -10.69
N ASP A 176 26.77 13.71 -10.67
CA ASP A 176 26.73 14.66 -11.79
C ASP A 176 27.20 13.99 -13.10
N ARG A 177 28.35 13.29 -13.08
CA ARG A 177 28.89 12.61 -14.26
C ARG A 177 28.04 11.43 -14.72
N VAL A 178 27.44 10.68 -13.80
CA VAL A 178 26.51 9.59 -14.15
C VAL A 178 25.27 10.15 -14.86
N LEU A 179 24.66 11.21 -14.34
CA LEU A 179 23.48 11.84 -14.93
C LEU A 179 23.79 12.45 -16.31
N GLU A 180 24.93 13.12 -16.44
CA GLU A 180 25.40 13.69 -17.71
C GLU A 180 25.64 12.59 -18.76
N ALA A 181 26.41 11.54 -18.42
CA ALA A 181 26.71 10.44 -19.33
C ALA A 181 25.46 9.65 -19.72
N ALA A 182 24.53 9.45 -18.77
CA ALA A 182 23.25 8.80 -19.04
C ALA A 182 22.27 9.71 -19.81
N GLY A 183 22.50 11.02 -19.86
CA GLY A 183 21.55 12.00 -20.38
C GLY A 183 20.21 11.94 -19.64
N VAL A 184 20.24 11.82 -18.32
CA VAL A 184 19.08 11.68 -17.43
C VAL A 184 18.90 12.97 -16.63
N ASP A 185 17.67 13.48 -16.54
CA ASP A 185 17.35 14.54 -15.59
C ASP A 185 17.28 13.98 -14.16
N ALA A 186 17.93 14.64 -13.21
CA ALA A 186 18.05 14.18 -11.82
C ALA A 186 16.68 13.90 -11.17
N GLN A 187 15.69 14.76 -11.41
CA GLN A 187 14.36 14.66 -10.79
C GLN A 187 13.54 13.49 -11.36
N SER A 188 13.95 12.97 -12.53
CA SER A 188 13.37 11.78 -13.16
C SER A 188 14.10 10.47 -12.80
N ALA A 189 15.17 10.55 -12.00
CA ALA A 189 16.03 9.42 -11.66
C ALA A 189 15.77 8.88 -10.25
N VAL A 190 15.71 7.54 -10.15
CA VAL A 190 15.69 6.81 -8.88
C VAL A 190 17.01 6.08 -8.70
N PHE A 191 17.66 6.26 -7.56
CA PHE A 191 18.93 5.61 -7.23
C PHE A 191 18.77 4.60 -6.09
N PHE A 192 19.17 3.35 -6.32
CA PHE A 192 19.19 2.30 -5.29
C PHE A 192 20.62 1.95 -4.91
N ASP A 193 20.92 1.96 -3.61
CA ASP A 193 22.22 1.63 -3.05
C ASP A 193 22.06 1.09 -1.63
N ASP A 194 22.92 0.18 -1.19
CA ASP A 194 22.90 -0.42 0.15
C ASP A 194 23.57 0.48 1.21
N ARG A 195 24.30 1.52 0.77
CA ARG A 195 25.00 2.46 1.65
C ARG A 195 24.26 3.78 1.83
N THR A 196 24.02 4.13 3.09
CA THR A 196 23.31 5.35 3.47
C THR A 196 24.00 6.63 2.96
N GLU A 197 25.33 6.70 3.00
CA GLU A 197 26.09 7.85 2.52
C GLU A 197 25.91 8.11 1.02
N ASN A 198 25.76 7.05 0.22
CA ASN A 198 25.54 7.14 -1.22
C ASN A 198 24.12 7.64 -1.51
N VAL A 199 23.12 7.10 -0.80
CA VAL A 199 21.71 7.50 -0.94
C VAL A 199 21.50 8.97 -0.55
N ILE A 200 22.11 9.41 0.56
CA ILE A 200 22.02 10.82 1.00
C ILE A 200 22.59 11.75 -0.08
N CYS A 201 23.77 11.42 -0.64
CA CYS A 201 24.37 12.27 -1.66
C CYS A 201 23.53 12.31 -2.95
N ALA A 202 22.97 11.18 -3.39
CA ALA A 202 22.05 11.13 -4.53
C ALA A 202 20.83 12.04 -4.31
N GLN A 203 20.25 12.03 -3.11
CA GLN A 203 19.14 12.93 -2.74
C GLN A 203 19.56 14.41 -2.75
N CYS A 204 20.75 14.74 -2.27
CA CYS A 204 21.33 16.09 -2.38
C CYS A 204 21.62 16.50 -3.83
N CYS A 205 21.64 15.55 -4.77
CA CYS A 205 21.73 15.78 -6.22
C CYS A 205 20.35 15.77 -6.90
N GLU A 206 19.27 15.95 -6.16
CA GLU A 206 17.87 16.00 -6.65
C GLU A 206 17.29 14.67 -7.16
N MET A 207 18.02 13.57 -7.02
CA MET A 207 17.51 12.24 -7.35
C MET A 207 16.60 11.70 -6.24
N LYS A 208 15.76 10.75 -6.58
CA LYS A 208 15.09 9.92 -5.57
C LYS A 208 16.02 8.81 -5.09
N GLY A 209 16.66 9.00 -3.94
CA GLY A 209 17.46 7.95 -3.31
C GLY A 209 16.61 6.94 -2.54
N VAL A 210 16.85 5.64 -2.75
CA VAL A 210 16.25 4.51 -2.04
C VAL A 210 17.37 3.68 -1.42
N LEU A 211 17.30 3.51 -0.09
CA LEU A 211 18.19 2.60 0.62
C LEU A 211 17.73 1.16 0.39
N PHE A 212 18.60 0.35 -0.20
CA PHE A 212 18.32 -1.06 -0.43
C PHE A 212 18.53 -1.84 0.87
N SER A 213 17.45 -2.40 1.43
CA SER A 213 17.49 -3.25 2.63
C SER A 213 17.44 -4.75 2.28
N ASP A 214 16.45 -5.11 1.48
CA ASP A 214 16.12 -6.48 1.08
C ASP A 214 15.36 -6.47 -0.25
N THR A 215 15.42 -7.61 -0.95
CA THR A 215 14.84 -7.74 -2.29
C THR A 215 13.32 -7.54 -2.31
N GLU A 216 12.59 -8.02 -1.31
CA GLU A 216 11.13 -7.95 -1.29
C GLU A 216 10.65 -6.50 -1.18
N SER A 217 11.17 -5.77 -0.19
CA SER A 217 10.88 -4.34 0.00
C SER A 217 11.31 -3.51 -1.21
N ALA A 218 12.47 -3.82 -1.80
CA ALA A 218 12.97 -3.12 -2.98
C ALA A 218 12.05 -3.33 -4.20
N ILE A 219 11.54 -4.54 -4.44
CA ILE A 219 10.58 -4.83 -5.51
C ILE A 219 9.26 -4.07 -5.29
N GLN A 220 8.77 -4.03 -4.04
CA GLN A 220 7.58 -3.26 -3.71
C GLN A 220 7.77 -1.77 -4.03
N MET A 221 8.95 -1.21 -3.69
CA MET A 221 9.28 0.18 -4.02
C MET A 221 9.42 0.41 -5.51
N LEU A 222 10.03 -0.51 -6.27
CA LEU A 222 10.09 -0.37 -7.73
C LEU A 222 8.68 -0.24 -8.33
N HIS A 223 7.73 -1.08 -7.90
CA HIS A 223 6.36 -0.97 -8.38
C HIS A 223 5.67 0.33 -7.95
N ALA A 224 5.85 0.76 -6.70
CA ALA A 224 5.27 2.00 -6.21
C ALA A 224 5.79 3.25 -6.97
N LEU A 225 6.99 3.17 -7.54
CA LEU A 225 7.64 4.27 -8.26
C LEU A 225 7.36 4.26 -9.76
N PHE A 226 7.34 3.07 -10.37
CA PHE A 226 7.36 2.91 -11.82
C PHE A 226 6.08 2.30 -12.40
N SER A 227 5.07 2.00 -11.59
CA SER A 227 3.83 1.39 -12.06
C SER A 227 2.59 2.14 -11.57
N ASP A 228 1.51 2.09 -12.36
CA ASP A 228 0.22 2.61 -11.93
C ASP A 228 -0.43 1.66 -10.90
N PRO A 229 -0.65 2.11 -9.65
CA PRO A 229 -1.24 1.28 -8.60
C PRO A 229 -2.67 0.82 -8.95
N VAL A 230 -3.43 1.62 -9.69
CA VAL A 230 -4.80 1.30 -10.12
C VAL A 230 -4.78 0.17 -11.14
N GLU A 231 -3.91 0.26 -12.16
CA GLU A 231 -3.81 -0.78 -13.20
C GLU A 231 -3.27 -2.10 -12.62
N ARG A 232 -2.33 -2.02 -11.68
CA ARG A 232 -1.87 -3.20 -10.94
C ARG A 232 -2.99 -3.86 -10.14
N GLY A 233 -3.78 -3.07 -9.42
CA GLY A 233 -4.95 -3.57 -8.70
C GLY A 233 -5.99 -4.21 -9.63
N LYS A 234 -6.30 -3.56 -10.77
CA LYS A 234 -7.19 -4.11 -11.80
C LYS A 234 -6.68 -5.44 -12.35
N SER A 235 -5.40 -5.51 -12.71
CA SER A 235 -4.78 -6.71 -13.25
C SER A 235 -4.85 -7.86 -12.24
N SER A 236 -4.63 -7.56 -10.96
CA SER A 236 -4.75 -8.54 -9.89
C SER A 236 -6.18 -9.05 -9.70
N LEU A 237 -7.17 -8.15 -9.74
CA LEU A 237 -8.60 -8.54 -9.70
C LEU A 237 -8.96 -9.48 -10.86
N LEU A 238 -8.52 -9.18 -12.08
CA LEU A 238 -8.76 -10.01 -13.26
C LEU A 238 -8.07 -11.38 -13.15
N ALA A 239 -6.82 -11.41 -12.66
CA ALA A 239 -6.09 -12.66 -12.46
C ALA A 239 -6.76 -13.62 -11.47
N HIS A 240 -7.51 -13.08 -10.50
CA HIS A 240 -8.22 -13.85 -9.47
C HIS A 240 -9.74 -13.88 -9.66
N ALA A 241 -10.23 -13.41 -10.81
CA ALA A 241 -11.64 -13.29 -11.13
C ALA A 241 -12.42 -14.58 -10.78
N LYS A 242 -13.60 -14.41 -10.16
CA LYS A 242 -14.52 -15.48 -9.76
C LYS A 242 -13.97 -16.46 -8.70
N ASN A 243 -12.80 -16.20 -8.12
CA ASN A 243 -12.16 -17.01 -7.07
C ASN A 243 -11.73 -16.19 -5.85
N MET A 244 -12.24 -14.97 -5.71
CA MET A 244 -11.98 -14.10 -4.56
C MET A 244 -13.06 -14.35 -3.51
N TRP A 245 -12.77 -15.16 -2.49
CA TRP A 245 -13.67 -15.44 -1.37
C TRP A 245 -13.10 -14.91 -0.06
N TYR A 246 -13.94 -14.80 0.97
CA TYR A 246 -13.45 -14.51 2.31
C TYR A 246 -12.63 -15.68 2.84
N VAL A 247 -11.59 -15.35 3.61
CA VAL A 247 -10.89 -16.28 4.48
C VAL A 247 -11.00 -15.76 5.91
N SER A 248 -11.52 -16.59 6.81
CA SER A 248 -11.64 -16.24 8.22
C SER A 248 -10.27 -16.12 8.89
N SER A 249 -10.20 -15.45 10.04
CA SER A 249 -9.01 -15.40 10.89
C SER A 249 -8.58 -16.77 11.43
N THR A 250 -9.36 -17.83 11.18
CA THR A 250 -9.03 -19.22 11.50
C THR A 250 -8.67 -20.04 10.25
N GLY A 251 -8.50 -19.41 9.09
CA GLY A 251 -8.10 -20.08 7.84
C GLY A 251 -9.22 -20.82 7.11
N VAL A 252 -10.49 -20.55 7.43
CA VAL A 252 -11.65 -21.20 6.78
C VAL A 252 -12.17 -20.30 5.65
N GLU A 253 -12.30 -20.87 4.45
CA GLU A 253 -12.94 -20.18 3.32
C GLU A 253 -14.44 -19.97 3.60
N ILE A 254 -14.92 -18.76 3.35
CA ILE A 254 -16.33 -18.36 3.50
C ILE A 254 -16.80 -17.83 2.15
N ARG A 255 -17.72 -18.58 1.52
CA ARG A 255 -18.36 -18.16 0.28
C ARG A 255 -19.64 -17.42 0.61
N ASP A 256 -19.57 -16.10 0.57
CA ASP A 256 -20.75 -15.27 0.79
C ASP A 256 -21.13 -14.44 -0.44
N GLN A 257 -22.42 -14.13 -0.53
CA GLN A 257 -22.98 -13.35 -1.63
C GLN A 257 -22.79 -11.85 -1.40
N PHE A 258 -22.76 -11.40 -0.14
CA PHE A 258 -22.57 -9.99 0.19
C PHE A 258 -21.27 -9.44 -0.40
N GLN A 259 -20.15 -10.15 -0.27
CA GLN A 259 -18.87 -9.74 -0.86
C GLN A 259 -18.95 -9.64 -2.38
N GLN A 260 -19.57 -10.62 -3.04
CA GLN A 260 -19.66 -10.67 -4.50
C GLN A 260 -20.53 -9.52 -5.02
N LEU A 261 -21.60 -9.19 -4.31
CA LEU A 261 -22.42 -8.03 -4.61
C LEU A 261 -21.65 -6.73 -4.37
N LEU A 262 -20.88 -6.61 -3.29
CA LEU A 262 -20.11 -5.40 -3.01
C LEU A 262 -18.98 -5.20 -4.01
N LEU A 263 -18.30 -6.29 -4.40
CA LEU A 263 -17.36 -6.30 -5.51
C LEU A 263 -18.01 -5.76 -6.79
N LEU A 264 -19.14 -6.34 -7.19
CA LEU A 264 -19.87 -5.90 -8.39
C LEU A 264 -20.33 -4.44 -8.27
N HIS A 265 -20.78 -4.00 -7.10
CA HIS A 265 -21.18 -2.63 -6.84
C HIS A 265 -20.04 -1.63 -7.03
N LEU A 266 -18.83 -2.00 -6.61
CA LEU A 266 -17.63 -1.15 -6.69
C LEU A 266 -17.01 -1.14 -8.09
N THR A 267 -17.05 -2.27 -8.80
CA THR A 267 -16.34 -2.44 -10.07
C THR A 267 -17.23 -2.29 -11.30
N ASN A 268 -18.53 -2.56 -11.14
CA ASN A 268 -19.49 -2.76 -12.24
C ASN A 268 -19.00 -3.79 -13.28
N ASP A 269 -18.26 -4.80 -12.82
CA ASP A 269 -17.63 -5.81 -13.68
C ASP A 269 -18.11 -7.22 -13.30
N TRP A 270 -18.96 -7.78 -14.16
CA TRP A 270 -19.53 -9.12 -14.01
C TRP A 270 -18.51 -10.24 -14.21
N ASP A 271 -17.41 -9.99 -14.91
CA ASP A 271 -16.37 -11.00 -15.11
C ASP A 271 -15.57 -11.27 -13.85
N LEU A 272 -15.61 -10.36 -12.86
CA LEU A 272 -14.91 -10.54 -11.59
C LEU A 272 -15.65 -11.43 -10.58
N VAL A 273 -16.97 -11.56 -10.70
CA VAL A 273 -17.82 -12.08 -9.60
C VAL A 273 -18.55 -13.36 -9.96
N ARG A 274 -18.95 -14.11 -8.92
CA ARG A 274 -19.99 -15.14 -9.04
C ARG A 274 -21.17 -14.69 -8.21
N ILE A 275 -22.33 -14.49 -8.84
CA ILE A 275 -23.58 -14.13 -8.13
C ILE A 275 -24.47 -15.38 -8.03
N GLY A 276 -24.71 -15.85 -6.80
CA GLY A 276 -25.50 -17.05 -6.53
C GLY A 276 -27.00 -16.85 -6.76
N GLN A 277 -27.57 -15.77 -6.23
CA GLN A 277 -28.97 -15.38 -6.46
C GLN A 277 -29.03 -14.05 -7.23
N THR A 278 -29.55 -14.07 -8.46
CA THR A 278 -29.72 -12.83 -9.26
C THR A 278 -31.09 -12.19 -9.08
N SER A 279 -32.15 -13.01 -8.93
CA SER A 279 -33.53 -12.55 -8.74
C SER A 279 -34.36 -13.68 -8.09
N PRO A 280 -34.20 -13.95 -6.79
CA PRO A 280 -34.97 -14.98 -6.09
C PRO A 280 -36.47 -14.62 -6.09
N GLU A 281 -37.34 -15.61 -6.20
CA GLU A 281 -38.80 -15.41 -6.25
C GLU A 281 -39.36 -14.76 -4.97
N THR A 282 -38.70 -14.99 -3.84
CA THR A 282 -39.03 -14.38 -2.54
C THR A 282 -38.80 -12.87 -2.53
N GLY A 283 -37.94 -12.35 -3.41
CA GLY A 283 -37.44 -10.98 -3.36
C GLY A 283 -36.46 -10.73 -2.20
N HIS A 284 -36.02 -11.78 -1.50
CA HIS A 284 -35.05 -11.69 -0.41
C HIS A 284 -33.78 -12.46 -0.78
N TRP A 285 -32.62 -11.91 -0.43
CA TRP A 285 -31.32 -12.52 -0.72
C TRP A 285 -30.68 -13.07 0.54
N ASN A 286 -29.94 -14.16 0.36
CA ASN A 286 -29.22 -14.83 1.41
C ASN A 286 -27.71 -14.61 1.26
N VAL A 287 -27.04 -14.27 2.35
CA VAL A 287 -25.57 -14.22 2.37
C VAL A 287 -24.92 -15.56 1.98
N PHE A 288 -25.54 -16.72 2.24
CA PHE A 288 -25.02 -18.07 1.91
C PHE A 288 -25.67 -18.69 0.67
N ALA A 289 -25.62 -18.01 -0.48
CA ALA A 289 -26.19 -18.52 -1.73
C ALA A 289 -25.39 -19.66 -2.42
N TYR A 290 -24.26 -20.11 -1.84
CA TYR A 290 -23.34 -21.07 -2.46
C TYR A 290 -23.24 -22.42 -1.75
N GLY A 291 -24.05 -22.65 -0.72
CA GLY A 291 -24.03 -23.90 0.05
C GLY A 291 -24.44 -23.71 1.49
N ALA A 292 -24.06 -24.67 2.34
CA ALA A 292 -24.36 -24.63 3.76
C ALA A 292 -23.67 -23.41 4.42
N PRO A 293 -24.33 -22.75 5.39
CA PRO A 293 -23.72 -21.67 6.16
C PRO A 293 -22.45 -22.13 6.86
N VAL A 294 -21.40 -21.31 6.82
CA VAL A 294 -20.07 -21.65 7.35
C VAL A 294 -19.80 -20.87 8.63
N LEU A 295 -19.32 -21.56 9.68
CA LEU A 295 -18.97 -20.97 10.98
C LEU A 295 -20.14 -20.20 11.65
N THR A 296 -21.38 -20.66 11.40
CA THR A 296 -22.62 -20.10 11.94
C THR A 296 -23.65 -21.21 12.18
N THR A 297 -24.92 -20.87 12.37
CA THR A 297 -26.02 -21.82 12.55
C THR A 297 -26.30 -22.65 11.29
N ASP A 298 -26.77 -23.90 11.46
CA ASP A 298 -27.09 -24.83 10.36
C ASP A 298 -28.03 -24.25 9.29
N THR A 299 -28.98 -23.41 9.71
CA THR A 299 -29.84 -22.61 8.83
C THR A 299 -29.56 -21.13 9.01
N TYR A 300 -29.42 -20.41 7.90
CA TYR A 300 -29.20 -18.97 7.89
C TYR A 300 -30.34 -18.29 7.10
N PRO A 301 -31.15 -17.43 7.74
CA PRO A 301 -32.25 -16.75 7.05
C PRO A 301 -31.75 -15.75 6.02
N ASP A 302 -32.62 -15.39 5.09
CA ASP A 302 -32.41 -14.23 4.22
C ASP A 302 -32.24 -12.96 5.07
N ASP A 303 -31.36 -12.08 4.63
CA ASP A 303 -30.91 -10.95 5.43
C ASP A 303 -31.12 -9.61 4.73
N LEU A 304 -31.41 -8.59 5.53
CA LEU A 304 -31.76 -7.27 5.01
C LEU A 304 -30.56 -6.56 4.40
N ASP A 305 -29.33 -6.91 4.80
CA ASP A 305 -28.10 -6.29 4.32
C ASP A 305 -27.77 -6.75 2.89
N THR A 306 -27.69 -8.06 2.67
CA THR A 306 -27.50 -8.68 1.35
C THR A 306 -28.62 -8.32 0.41
N THR A 307 -29.87 -8.31 0.89
CA THR A 307 -31.03 -7.88 0.10
C THR A 307 -30.92 -6.40 -0.30
N SER A 308 -30.53 -5.52 0.62
CA SER A 308 -30.36 -4.09 0.30
C SER A 308 -29.29 -3.87 -0.75
N LEU A 309 -28.13 -4.51 -0.58
CA LEU A 309 -27.03 -4.38 -1.53
C LEU A 309 -27.37 -5.01 -2.90
N ALA A 310 -28.09 -6.14 -2.92
CA ALA A 310 -28.56 -6.76 -4.14
C ALA A 310 -29.50 -5.83 -4.91
N LEU A 311 -30.49 -5.24 -4.26
CA LEU A 311 -31.45 -4.34 -4.91
C LEU A 311 -30.85 -2.99 -5.33
N LEU A 312 -29.73 -2.58 -4.72
CA LEU A 312 -28.93 -1.43 -5.12
C LEU A 312 -27.99 -1.71 -6.30
N THR A 313 -27.72 -2.98 -6.61
CA THR A 313 -26.65 -3.37 -7.55
C THR A 313 -27.16 -4.16 -8.75
N LEU A 314 -28.15 -5.02 -8.56
CA LEU A 314 -28.72 -5.90 -9.57
C LEU A 314 -29.92 -5.23 -10.26
N ASP A 315 -30.18 -5.65 -11.50
CA ASP A 315 -31.35 -5.22 -12.27
C ASP A 315 -32.61 -5.98 -11.84
N ALA A 316 -33.10 -5.68 -10.63
CA ALA A 316 -34.36 -6.18 -10.12
C ALA A 316 -35.54 -5.30 -10.58
N THR A 317 -36.64 -5.94 -10.98
CA THR A 317 -37.87 -5.23 -11.36
C THR A 317 -38.42 -4.39 -10.20
N ASP A 318 -39.11 -3.29 -10.52
CA ASP A 318 -39.75 -2.43 -9.51
C ASP A 318 -40.67 -3.22 -8.58
N ARG A 319 -41.42 -4.20 -9.10
CA ARG A 319 -42.27 -5.07 -8.28
C ARG A 319 -41.49 -5.84 -7.21
N ILE A 320 -40.31 -6.35 -7.54
CA ILE A 320 -39.47 -7.07 -6.58
C ILE A 320 -38.92 -6.10 -5.52
N LYS A 321 -38.45 -4.92 -5.94
CA LYS A 321 -37.97 -3.87 -5.04
C LYS A 321 -39.04 -3.43 -4.05
N GLU A 322 -40.23 -3.08 -4.55
CA GLU A 322 -41.35 -2.63 -3.72
C GLU A 322 -41.78 -3.70 -2.72
N ASN A 323 -41.92 -4.96 -3.15
CA ASN A 323 -42.28 -6.07 -2.25
C ASN A 323 -41.24 -6.28 -1.15
N ALA A 324 -39.95 -6.32 -1.52
CA ALA A 324 -38.87 -6.52 -0.55
C ALA A 324 -38.81 -5.36 0.46
N MET A 325 -38.99 -4.13 0.02
CA MET A 325 -39.00 -2.95 0.89
C MET A 325 -40.23 -2.92 1.81
N ASP A 326 -41.40 -3.34 1.33
CA ASP A 326 -42.60 -3.50 2.17
C ASP A 326 -42.41 -4.59 3.24
N ASP A 327 -41.69 -5.67 2.90
CA ASP A 327 -41.31 -6.68 3.86
C ASP A 327 -40.31 -6.14 4.89
N MET A 328 -39.28 -5.40 4.47
CA MET A 328 -38.30 -4.80 5.39
C MET A 328 -38.97 -3.96 6.49
N LEU A 329 -40.03 -3.20 6.15
CA LEU A 329 -40.79 -2.41 7.13
C LEU A 329 -41.49 -3.25 8.21
N LYS A 330 -41.74 -4.53 7.96
CA LYS A 330 -42.29 -5.48 8.95
C LYS A 330 -41.21 -6.00 9.91
N PHE A 331 -39.94 -5.87 9.55
CA PHE A 331 -38.77 -6.34 10.30
C PHE A 331 -37.97 -5.16 10.87
N MET A 332 -38.68 -4.27 11.57
CA MET A 332 -38.11 -3.10 12.25
C MET A 332 -38.30 -3.25 13.77
N ASN A 333 -37.33 -2.79 14.54
CA ASN A 333 -37.49 -2.64 15.99
C ASN A 333 -38.37 -1.42 16.33
N PRO A 334 -38.83 -1.26 17.58
CA PRO A 334 -39.65 -0.12 18.00
C PRO A 334 -39.00 1.26 17.79
N ASP A 335 -37.67 1.34 17.73
CA ASP A 335 -36.92 2.57 17.48
C ASP A 335 -36.76 2.87 15.97
N GLY A 336 -37.29 2.02 15.09
CA GLY A 336 -37.19 2.17 13.65
C GLY A 336 -35.84 1.74 13.07
N LEU A 337 -35.12 0.82 13.70
CA LEU A 337 -33.95 0.16 13.15
C LEU A 337 -34.31 -1.19 12.52
N ALA A 338 -33.70 -1.49 11.39
CA ALA A 338 -33.91 -2.75 10.68
C ALA A 338 -33.31 -3.91 11.46
N TYR A 339 -34.03 -5.02 11.51
CA TYR A 339 -33.46 -6.29 11.93
C TYR A 339 -32.44 -6.80 10.89
N CYS A 340 -31.51 -7.63 11.34
CA CYS A 340 -30.54 -8.23 10.43
C CYS A 340 -31.20 -9.22 9.45
N TYR A 341 -32.32 -9.85 9.84
CA TYR A 341 -32.90 -11.00 9.14
C TYR A 341 -34.39 -10.85 8.88
N PHE A 342 -34.88 -11.46 7.80
CA PHE A 342 -36.30 -11.72 7.56
C PHE A 342 -36.83 -12.90 8.40
N ASP A 343 -36.45 -12.94 9.68
CA ASP A 343 -36.82 -13.99 10.63
C ASP A 343 -37.17 -13.37 11.99
N PRO A 344 -38.46 -13.37 12.39
CA PRO A 344 -38.88 -12.74 13.63
C PRO A 344 -38.38 -13.48 14.88
N SER A 345 -37.91 -14.73 14.74
CA SER A 345 -37.27 -15.46 15.84
C SER A 345 -35.83 -15.02 16.10
N ARG A 346 -35.25 -14.20 15.21
CA ARG A 346 -33.89 -13.66 15.32
C ARG A 346 -33.88 -12.13 15.25
N PRO A 347 -34.45 -11.40 16.24
CA PRO A 347 -34.59 -9.94 16.24
C PRO A 347 -33.26 -9.22 16.54
N ARG A 348 -32.19 -9.54 15.81
CA ARG A 348 -30.87 -8.93 15.96
C ARG A 348 -30.85 -7.60 15.22
N ILE A 349 -30.10 -6.64 15.74
CA ILE A 349 -29.92 -5.32 15.15
C ILE A 349 -28.44 -5.11 14.87
N ASP A 350 -28.17 -4.47 13.74
CA ASP A 350 -26.89 -3.86 13.44
C ASP A 350 -27.15 -2.48 12.79
N PRO A 351 -26.71 -1.37 13.43
CA PRO A 351 -26.96 -0.04 12.89
C PRO A 351 -26.40 0.19 11.49
N PHE A 352 -25.34 -0.50 11.08
CA PHE A 352 -24.76 -0.32 9.75
C PHE A 352 -25.60 -1.03 8.68
N ILE A 353 -26.25 -2.15 9.03
CA ILE A 353 -27.29 -2.76 8.18
C ILE A 353 -28.46 -1.79 8.02
N SER A 354 -28.88 -1.12 9.10
CA SER A 354 -29.93 -0.10 9.02
C SER A 354 -29.54 1.09 8.13
N ALA A 355 -28.27 1.50 8.14
CA ALA A 355 -27.75 2.51 7.20
C ALA A 355 -27.80 2.02 5.74
N ASN A 356 -27.53 0.75 5.47
CA ASN A 356 -27.62 0.17 4.13
C ASN A 356 -29.08 0.04 3.65
N VAL A 357 -30.00 -0.35 4.54
CA VAL A 357 -31.46 -0.31 4.27
C VAL A 357 -31.92 1.12 3.97
N LEU A 358 -31.44 2.11 4.75
CA LEU A 358 -31.74 3.52 4.50
C LEU A 358 -31.32 3.95 3.09
N ARG A 359 -30.12 3.54 2.62
CA ARG A 359 -29.66 3.80 1.24
C ARG A 359 -30.63 3.26 0.20
N LEU A 360 -31.09 2.02 0.37
CA LEU A 360 -32.06 1.41 -0.54
C LEU A 360 -33.36 2.23 -0.61
N PHE A 361 -33.89 2.65 0.53
CA PHE A 361 -35.16 3.39 0.58
C PHE A 361 -35.05 4.75 -0.10
N TYR A 362 -33.96 5.49 0.11
CA TYR A 362 -33.74 6.75 -0.60
C TYR A 362 -33.57 6.53 -2.11
N ALA A 363 -32.79 5.52 -2.52
CA ALA A 363 -32.60 5.19 -3.94
C ALA A 363 -33.92 4.90 -4.68
N ASN A 364 -34.96 4.47 -3.94
CA ASN A 364 -36.30 4.20 -4.47
C ASN A 364 -37.35 5.26 -4.05
N LYS A 365 -36.93 6.47 -3.66
CA LYS A 365 -37.81 7.60 -3.30
C LYS A 365 -38.79 7.31 -2.14
N ARG A 366 -38.41 6.39 -1.27
CA ARG A 366 -39.17 5.96 -0.07
C ARG A 366 -38.48 6.31 1.25
N GLY A 367 -37.44 7.16 1.21
CA GLY A 367 -36.68 7.58 2.38
C GLY A 367 -37.52 8.14 3.54
N TRP A 368 -38.67 8.76 3.23
CA TRP A 368 -39.62 9.29 4.20
C TRP A 368 -40.21 8.24 5.17
N GLN A 369 -40.16 6.95 4.82
CA GLN A 369 -40.63 5.87 5.69
C GLN A 369 -39.62 5.53 6.80
N LEU A 370 -38.37 5.97 6.67
CA LEU A 370 -37.26 5.63 7.58
C LEU A 370 -36.71 6.87 8.31
N GLN A 371 -37.58 7.81 8.67
CA GLN A 371 -37.19 9.03 9.40
C GLN A 371 -36.54 8.71 10.76
N HIS A 372 -37.06 7.71 11.48
CA HIS A 372 -36.48 7.29 12.76
C HIS A 372 -35.09 6.67 12.57
N THR A 373 -34.92 5.83 11.54
CA THR A 373 -33.62 5.29 11.15
C THR A 373 -32.62 6.41 10.84
N ARG A 374 -33.01 7.41 10.03
CA ARG A 374 -32.16 8.56 9.70
C ARG A 374 -31.73 9.33 10.94
N ARG A 375 -32.66 9.66 11.85
CA ARG A 375 -32.32 10.37 13.10
C ARG A 375 -31.34 9.56 13.96
N PHE A 376 -31.49 8.24 14.02
CA PHE A 376 -30.52 7.39 14.69
C PHE A 376 -29.13 7.46 14.04
N MET A 377 -29.04 7.50 12.70
CA MET A 377 -27.77 7.69 12.01
C MET A 377 -27.13 9.04 12.36
N GLU A 378 -27.91 10.10 12.43
CA GLU A 378 -27.46 11.42 12.86
C GLU A 378 -26.95 11.40 14.31
N ASP A 379 -27.66 10.74 15.23
CA ASP A 379 -27.24 10.61 16.63
C ASP A 379 -25.94 9.82 16.77
N MET A 380 -25.75 8.75 15.98
CA MET A 380 -24.48 8.02 15.92
C MET A 380 -23.32 8.92 15.46
N LEU A 381 -23.54 9.76 14.44
CA LEU A 381 -22.53 10.73 14.00
C LEU A 381 -22.32 11.83 15.05
N ARG A 382 -23.36 12.39 15.67
CA ARG A 382 -23.22 13.45 16.69
C ARG A 382 -22.42 12.98 17.89
N THR A 383 -22.66 11.75 18.34
CA THR A 383 -22.01 11.18 19.53
C THR A 383 -20.67 10.52 19.24
N GLY A 384 -20.42 10.11 17.99
CA GLY A 384 -19.23 9.32 17.62
C GLY A 384 -19.39 7.83 17.93
N ALA A 385 -20.60 7.38 18.31
CA ALA A 385 -20.84 5.99 18.73
C ALA A 385 -20.50 4.95 17.66
N PHE A 386 -20.50 5.33 16.38
CA PHE A 386 -20.13 4.45 15.27
C PHE A 386 -18.67 3.98 15.32
N GLU A 387 -17.77 4.71 16.01
CA GLU A 387 -16.34 4.41 16.07
C GLU A 387 -16.00 3.07 16.73
N HIS A 388 -16.90 2.54 17.56
CA HIS A 388 -16.75 1.23 18.19
C HIS A 388 -16.97 0.05 17.22
N GLY A 389 -17.44 0.34 16.01
CA GLY A 389 -18.00 -0.66 15.11
C GLY A 389 -19.29 -1.26 15.66
N THR A 390 -19.82 -2.26 14.97
CA THR A 390 -21.08 -2.93 15.27
C THR A 390 -20.92 -4.44 15.24
N ARG A 391 -22.04 -5.17 15.31
CA ARG A 391 -22.05 -6.63 15.42
C ARG A 391 -21.28 -7.29 14.27
N TYR A 392 -21.48 -6.83 13.04
CA TYR A 392 -20.85 -7.39 11.85
C TYR A 392 -19.77 -6.48 11.25
N TYR A 393 -19.86 -5.17 11.49
CA TYR A 393 -18.94 -4.18 10.94
C TYR A 393 -17.98 -3.67 12.00
N HIS A 394 -16.80 -4.28 12.12
CA HIS A 394 -15.78 -3.81 13.06
C HIS A 394 -15.05 -2.55 12.59
N LEU A 395 -15.08 -2.26 11.28
CA LEU A 395 -14.50 -1.05 10.71
C LEU A 395 -15.56 0.07 10.71
N PRO A 396 -15.39 1.14 11.49
CA PRO A 396 -16.38 2.21 11.60
C PRO A 396 -16.55 2.99 10.28
N ASP A 397 -15.55 2.97 9.40
CA ASP A 397 -15.54 3.73 8.16
C ASP A 397 -16.54 3.22 7.11
N PHE A 398 -17.10 2.00 7.28
CA PHE A 398 -18.26 1.56 6.51
C PHE A 398 -19.48 2.45 6.71
N PHE A 399 -19.67 2.95 7.93
CA PHE A 399 -20.79 3.83 8.25
C PHE A 399 -20.70 5.14 7.45
N LEU A 400 -19.52 5.75 7.46
CA LEU A 400 -19.25 6.97 6.71
C LEU A 400 -19.36 6.72 5.20
N TYR A 401 -18.87 5.58 4.71
CA TYR A 401 -19.05 5.17 3.32
C TYR A 401 -20.54 5.07 2.93
N TYR A 402 -21.35 4.32 3.69
CA TYR A 402 -22.78 4.16 3.39
C TYR A 402 -23.53 5.49 3.39
N LEU A 403 -23.34 6.31 4.42
CA LEU A 403 -24.07 7.58 4.53
C LEU A 403 -23.55 8.62 3.54
N SER A 404 -22.26 8.64 3.22
CA SER A 404 -21.72 9.53 2.18
C SER A 404 -22.24 9.15 0.79
N ASP A 405 -22.35 7.85 0.47
CA ASP A 405 -22.92 7.38 -0.80
C ASP A 405 -24.40 7.76 -0.95
N LEU A 406 -25.19 7.60 0.13
CA LEU A 406 -26.56 8.13 0.21
C LEU A 406 -26.58 9.62 -0.13
N CYS A 407 -25.82 10.43 0.62
CA CYS A 407 -25.83 11.88 0.49
C CYS A 407 -25.34 12.36 -0.89
N ALA A 408 -24.36 11.67 -1.50
CA ALA A 408 -23.86 12.00 -2.83
C ALA A 408 -24.91 11.76 -3.92
N LYS A 409 -25.64 10.64 -3.86
CA LYS A 409 -26.72 10.30 -4.80
C LYS A 409 -27.97 11.18 -4.63
N HIS A 410 -28.13 11.76 -3.44
CA HIS A 410 -29.27 12.59 -3.06
C HIS A 410 -28.85 14.04 -2.76
N SER A 411 -27.89 14.61 -3.49
CA SER A 411 -27.25 15.90 -3.17
C SER A 411 -28.17 17.12 -3.08
N ARG A 412 -29.42 17.03 -3.56
CA ARG A 412 -30.42 18.12 -3.55
C ARG A 412 -31.51 17.94 -2.50
N ASP A 413 -31.46 16.85 -1.73
CA ASP A 413 -32.47 16.58 -0.70
C ASP A 413 -32.05 17.33 0.58
N ASP A 414 -32.70 18.46 0.85
CA ASP A 414 -32.40 19.35 2.00
C ASP A 414 -32.54 18.61 3.35
N GLU A 415 -33.40 17.59 3.42
CA GLU A 415 -33.57 16.82 4.67
C GLU A 415 -32.32 16.04 5.10
N LEU A 416 -31.34 15.88 4.20
CA LEU A 416 -30.06 15.24 4.45
C LEU A 416 -28.94 16.22 4.79
N ASP A 417 -29.18 17.54 4.84
CA ASP A 417 -28.13 18.55 5.09
C ASP A 417 -27.41 18.31 6.43
N THR A 418 -28.19 18.04 7.47
CA THR A 418 -27.63 17.71 8.79
C THR A 418 -26.74 16.48 8.73
N LEU A 419 -27.12 15.47 7.94
CA LEU A 419 -26.32 14.26 7.77
C LEU A 419 -25.01 14.57 7.04
N ARG A 420 -25.05 15.39 5.97
CA ARG A 420 -23.85 15.84 5.23
C ARG A 420 -22.85 16.55 6.13
N ASP A 421 -23.32 17.52 6.91
CA ASP A 421 -22.47 18.29 7.83
C ASP A 421 -21.78 17.38 8.86
N LEU A 422 -22.54 16.43 9.42
CA LEU A 422 -22.02 15.48 10.39
C LEU A 422 -21.01 14.50 9.79
N ILE A 423 -21.25 14.02 8.55
CA ILE A 423 -20.29 13.14 7.84
C ILE A 423 -19.00 13.90 7.56
N VAL A 424 -19.08 15.14 7.06
CA VAL A 424 -17.91 16.00 6.81
C VAL A 424 -17.10 16.18 8.08
N TRP A 425 -17.75 16.52 9.19
CA TRP A 425 -17.09 16.66 10.49
C TRP A 425 -16.38 15.37 10.91
N ARG A 426 -17.06 14.21 10.83
CA ARG A 426 -16.45 12.93 11.22
C ARG A 426 -15.35 12.45 10.27
N LEU A 427 -15.45 12.75 8.98
CA LEU A 427 -14.36 12.48 8.05
C LEU A 427 -13.13 13.31 8.39
N GLN A 428 -13.28 14.60 8.67
CA GLN A 428 -12.15 15.46 9.06
C GLN A 428 -11.42 14.97 10.32
N GLU A 429 -12.15 14.40 11.29
CA GLU A 429 -11.54 13.79 12.48
C GLU A 429 -10.80 12.48 12.19
N ARG A 430 -11.27 11.72 11.18
CA ARG A 430 -10.81 10.35 10.93
C ARG A 430 -9.83 10.19 9.78
N ILE A 431 -9.64 11.20 8.93
CA ILE A 431 -8.65 11.15 7.84
C ILE A 431 -7.27 10.84 8.44
N GLY A 432 -6.64 9.76 7.97
CA GLY A 432 -5.35 9.29 8.47
C GLY A 432 -5.37 8.63 9.85
N ALA A 433 -6.56 8.34 10.42
CA ALA A 433 -6.67 7.78 11.78
C ALA A 433 -6.25 6.30 11.88
N THR A 434 -6.12 5.59 10.75
CA THR A 434 -5.72 4.18 10.74
C THR A 434 -4.70 3.88 9.66
N HIS A 435 -3.94 2.80 9.84
CA HIS A 435 -2.95 2.31 8.90
C HIS A 435 -3.34 0.91 8.36
N ASP A 436 -4.57 0.81 7.86
CA ASP A 436 -5.11 -0.40 7.22
C ASP A 436 -5.82 -0.03 5.91
N ALA A 437 -5.65 -0.89 4.90
CA ALA A 437 -6.17 -0.65 3.55
C ALA A 437 -7.70 -0.53 3.47
N PRO A 438 -8.53 -1.39 4.11
CA PRO A 438 -9.98 -1.26 3.96
C PRO A 438 -10.53 0.04 4.55
N SER A 439 -10.10 0.44 5.75
CA SER A 439 -10.57 1.69 6.36
C SER A 439 -10.11 2.92 5.59
N ALA A 440 -8.84 2.94 5.17
CA ALA A 440 -8.31 4.02 4.33
C ALA A 440 -9.09 4.15 3.02
N ALA A 441 -9.38 3.04 2.33
CA ALA A 441 -10.15 3.05 1.09
C ALA A 441 -11.58 3.56 1.29
N LEU A 442 -12.28 3.08 2.32
CA LEU A 442 -13.63 3.54 2.65
C LEU A 442 -13.66 5.05 2.95
N ARG A 443 -12.69 5.56 3.71
CA ARG A 443 -12.57 7.01 4.01
C ARG A 443 -12.26 7.84 2.77
N VAL A 444 -11.39 7.37 1.87
CA VAL A 444 -11.10 8.10 0.62
C VAL A 444 -12.35 8.19 -0.26
N ILE A 445 -13.10 7.10 -0.40
CA ILE A 445 -14.36 7.10 -1.16
C ILE A 445 -15.39 8.03 -0.50
N ALA A 446 -15.54 7.94 0.83
CA ALA A 446 -16.48 8.78 1.57
C ALA A 446 -16.12 10.27 1.52
N ALA A 447 -14.83 10.60 1.63
CA ALA A 447 -14.32 11.97 1.45
C ALA A 447 -14.65 12.50 0.05
N ARG A 448 -14.41 11.71 -1.01
CA ARG A 448 -14.78 12.09 -2.38
C ARG A 448 -16.28 12.36 -2.51
N ASN A 449 -17.12 11.46 -1.98
CA ASN A 449 -18.57 11.62 -2.00
C ASN A 449 -19.00 12.96 -1.37
N MET A 450 -18.30 13.42 -0.34
CA MET A 450 -18.51 14.69 0.36
C MET A 450 -17.62 15.84 -0.14
N GLN A 451 -16.96 15.69 -1.28
CA GLN A 451 -16.11 16.72 -1.91
C GLN A 451 -14.94 17.19 -1.03
N LEU A 452 -14.37 16.28 -0.23
CA LEU A 452 -13.19 16.50 0.61
C LEU A 452 -11.94 15.84 0.00
N SER A 453 -10.80 16.52 0.11
CA SER A 453 -9.51 15.95 -0.24
C SER A 453 -9.02 14.99 0.87
N ASN A 454 -8.51 13.82 0.49
CA ASN A 454 -7.96 12.85 1.43
C ASN A 454 -6.62 12.29 0.94
N ASN A 455 -5.57 13.11 1.01
CA ASN A 455 -4.23 12.70 0.58
C ASN A 455 -3.54 11.76 1.59
N MET A 456 -3.90 11.86 2.88
CA MET A 456 -3.29 11.02 3.93
C MET A 456 -3.68 9.55 3.77
N ASP A 457 -4.96 9.23 3.64
CA ASP A 457 -5.39 7.84 3.45
C ASP A 457 -5.04 7.32 2.04
N ARG A 458 -5.00 8.20 1.01
CA ARG A 458 -4.44 7.81 -0.30
C ARG A 458 -2.99 7.37 -0.18
N LYS A 459 -2.16 8.09 0.58
CA LYS A 459 -0.78 7.69 0.85
C LYS A 459 -0.72 6.34 1.57
N VAL A 460 -1.58 6.11 2.57
CA VAL A 460 -1.69 4.80 3.24
C VAL A 460 -1.98 3.69 2.23
N LEU A 461 -2.91 3.89 1.29
CA LEU A 461 -3.17 2.89 0.25
C LEU A 461 -1.95 2.65 -0.64
N LEU A 462 -1.25 3.69 -1.08
CA LEU A 462 -0.05 3.52 -1.91
C LEU A 462 1.05 2.75 -1.17
N ASP A 463 1.26 3.06 0.11
CA ASP A 463 2.28 2.43 0.94
C ASP A 463 1.94 0.96 1.27
N LEU A 464 0.64 0.60 1.30
CA LEU A 464 0.16 -0.75 1.63
C LEU A 464 -0.10 -1.66 0.41
N GLN A 465 0.17 -1.22 -0.83
CA GLN A 465 -0.02 -2.09 -2.00
C GLN A 465 1.09 -3.15 -2.07
N HIS A 466 0.71 -4.42 -2.17
CA HIS A 466 1.64 -5.54 -2.29
C HIS A 466 2.29 -5.57 -3.69
N SER A 467 3.39 -6.31 -3.87
CA SER A 467 4.11 -6.45 -5.14
C SER A 467 3.26 -7.03 -6.29
N ASP A 468 2.29 -7.88 -5.96
CA ASP A 468 1.31 -8.45 -6.90
C ASP A 468 0.10 -7.54 -7.21
N GLY A 469 0.10 -6.32 -6.68
CA GLY A 469 -0.95 -5.33 -6.91
C GLY A 469 -2.15 -5.42 -5.97
N ARG A 470 -2.21 -6.41 -5.08
CA ARG A 470 -3.31 -6.57 -4.11
C ARG A 470 -3.19 -5.63 -2.92
N TRP A 471 -4.32 -5.44 -2.26
CA TRP A 471 -4.40 -4.98 -0.87
C TRP A 471 -5.06 -6.04 -0.01
N THR A 472 -4.66 -6.11 1.25
CA THR A 472 -5.14 -7.11 2.19
C THR A 472 -5.69 -6.45 3.45
N GLY A 473 -6.56 -7.15 4.17
CA GLY A 473 -7.18 -6.65 5.40
C GLY A 473 -8.45 -7.39 5.76
N TYR A 474 -8.85 -7.25 7.03
CA TYR A 474 -10.12 -7.76 7.54
C TYR A 474 -11.22 -6.73 7.29
N VAL A 475 -12.39 -7.19 6.85
CA VAL A 475 -13.51 -6.31 6.45
C VAL A 475 -14.72 -6.51 7.36
N TYR A 476 -15.05 -7.76 7.68
CA TYR A 476 -16.20 -8.12 8.52
C TYR A 476 -15.79 -8.95 9.73
N ARG A 477 -16.73 -9.08 10.67
CA ARG A 477 -16.62 -10.04 11.78
C ARG A 477 -17.93 -10.79 12.01
N TYR A 478 -17.84 -11.99 12.56
CA TYR A 478 -19.01 -12.60 13.20
C TYR A 478 -19.26 -12.02 14.57
N GLY A 479 -20.45 -11.46 14.79
CA GLY A 479 -20.76 -10.80 16.06
C GLY A 479 -20.83 -11.72 17.30
N SER A 480 -21.03 -13.03 17.14
CA SER A 480 -21.07 -13.96 18.28
C SER A 480 -19.69 -14.47 18.69
N THR A 481 -18.75 -14.57 17.75
CA THR A 481 -17.43 -15.20 17.98
C THR A 481 -16.27 -14.22 17.85
N GLY A 482 -16.47 -13.06 17.22
CA GLY A 482 -15.41 -12.10 16.90
C GLY A 482 -14.50 -12.55 15.75
N ILE A 483 -14.78 -13.68 15.10
CA ILE A 483 -13.98 -14.18 13.96
C ILE A 483 -13.99 -13.12 12.85
N LEU A 484 -12.80 -12.70 12.40
CA LEU A 484 -12.62 -11.67 11.37
C LEU A 484 -12.55 -12.31 9.99
N PHE A 485 -13.07 -11.64 8.96
CA PHE A 485 -13.03 -12.14 7.57
C PHE A 485 -12.17 -11.23 6.72
N SER A 486 -11.17 -11.82 6.08
CA SER A 486 -10.26 -11.14 5.16
C SER A 486 -10.64 -11.44 3.71
N SER A 487 -10.58 -10.43 2.84
CA SER A 487 -10.82 -10.61 1.40
C SER A 487 -9.89 -9.73 0.59
N GLU A 488 -8.89 -10.33 -0.02
CA GLU A 488 -7.95 -9.60 -0.87
C GLU A 488 -8.67 -8.99 -2.07
N GLY A 489 -9.65 -9.71 -2.64
CA GLY A 489 -10.44 -9.20 -3.77
C GLY A 489 -11.24 -7.96 -3.40
N LEU A 490 -12.00 -8.00 -2.31
CA LEU A 490 -12.81 -6.86 -1.90
C LEU A 490 -11.95 -5.67 -1.47
N VAL A 491 -10.91 -5.90 -0.68
CA VAL A 491 -10.01 -4.82 -0.24
C VAL A 491 -9.30 -4.19 -1.44
N THR A 492 -8.87 -5.01 -2.41
CA THR A 492 -8.29 -4.51 -3.68
C THR A 492 -9.31 -3.70 -4.49
N ALA A 493 -10.56 -4.15 -4.61
CA ALA A 493 -11.60 -3.39 -5.31
C ALA A 493 -11.90 -2.04 -4.63
N LEU A 494 -11.96 -2.02 -3.30
CA LEU A 494 -12.10 -0.79 -2.51
C LEU A 494 -10.92 0.16 -2.76
N ALA A 495 -9.68 -0.33 -2.67
CA ALA A 495 -8.49 0.49 -2.90
C ALA A 495 -8.43 1.04 -4.34
N VAL A 496 -8.77 0.21 -5.34
CA VAL A 496 -8.86 0.63 -6.74
C VAL A 496 -9.93 1.71 -6.93
N ALA A 497 -11.13 1.54 -6.35
CA ALA A 497 -12.19 2.56 -6.41
C ALA A 497 -11.78 3.86 -5.69
N ALA A 498 -11.08 3.74 -4.57
CA ALA A 498 -10.52 4.86 -3.82
C ALA A 498 -9.45 5.61 -4.62
N LEU A 499 -8.58 4.93 -5.36
CA LEU A 499 -7.50 5.56 -6.10
C LEU A 499 -7.91 6.15 -7.47
N ARG A 500 -8.90 5.56 -8.16
CA ARG A 500 -9.36 5.96 -9.52
C ARG A 500 -9.95 7.36 -9.64
N GLY A 501 -10.78 7.80 -8.69
CA GLY A 501 -11.59 9.00 -8.87
C GLY A 501 -10.85 10.29 -8.55
N ASN A 502 -9.78 10.56 -9.30
CA ASN A 502 -9.16 11.88 -9.42
C ASN A 502 -9.79 12.66 -10.57
#